data_AF-A0A9Q1N159-F1
#
_entry.id   AF-A0A9Q1N159-F1
#
_cell.length_a   1.000
_cell.length_b   1.000
_cell.length_c   1.000
_cell.angle_alpha   90.00
_cell.angle_beta   90.00
_cell.angle_gamma   90.00
#
_symmetry.space_group_name_H-M   'P 1'
#
loop_
_entity.id
_entity.type
_entity.pdbx_description
1 polymer ?
#
loop_
_entity_poly.entity_id
_entity_poly.type
_entity_poly.pdbx_seq_one_letter_code
_entity_poly.pdbx_strand_id
1 'polypeptide(L)'
;MEHAKWWVQKNVKDFWPDVKIKYIVVGNEISPVTDTSYLTSFLVPAMVNIYRAVGEAGLGNDIKVSTSVDMTLIGNSYPPSQGPLGTMLCGLLIRLLGS
;
A
#
# COMPACT_ATOMS: atom_id res chain seq x y z
N MET A 1 -1.67 -14.47 3.95
CA MET A 1 -0.28 -14.18 4.35
C MET A 1 0.74 -14.97 3.53
N GLU A 2 0.60 -16.29 3.37
CA GLU A 2 1.55 -17.14 2.61
C GLU A 2 1.84 -16.61 1.20
N HIS A 3 0.81 -16.28 0.43
CA HIS A 3 0.97 -15.70 -0.91
C HIS A 3 1.80 -14.41 -0.94
N ALA A 4 1.67 -13.55 0.09
CA ALA A 4 2.45 -12.32 0.18
C ALA A 4 3.92 -12.59 0.49
N LYS A 5 4.21 -13.56 1.36
CA LYS A 5 5.60 -13.99 1.64
C LYS A 5 6.25 -14.56 0.38
N TRP A 6 5.53 -15.42 -0.34
CA TRP A 6 6.00 -15.96 -1.62
C TRP A 6 6.28 -14.85 -2.63
N TRP A 7 5.36 -13.89 -2.76
CA TRP A 7 5.53 -12.77 -3.69
C TRP A 7 6.74 -11.90 -3.33
N VAL A 8 6.92 -11.56 -2.04
CA VAL A 8 8.08 -10.78 -1.57
C VAL A 8 9.37 -11.54 -1.78
N GLN A 9 9.41 -12.85 -1.50
CA GLN A 9 10.58 -13.67 -1.78
C GLN A 9 10.96 -13.57 -3.26
N LYS A 10 10.01 -13.88 -4.14
CA LYS A 10 10.26 -14.02 -5.58
C LYS A 10 10.52 -12.72 -6.33
N ASN A 11 9.92 -11.61 -5.90
CA ASN A 11 9.98 -10.36 -6.67
C ASN A 11 10.82 -9.28 -6.00
N VAL A 12 11.18 -9.46 -4.73
CA VAL A 12 11.93 -8.46 -3.96
C VAL A 12 13.22 -9.06 -3.44
N LYS A 13 13.12 -10.10 -2.62
CA LYS A 13 14.28 -10.65 -1.90
C LYS A 13 15.28 -11.30 -2.85
N ASP A 14 14.81 -12.05 -3.84
CA ASP A 14 15.67 -12.73 -4.83
C ASP A 14 16.49 -11.73 -5.69
N PHE A 15 16.14 -10.44 -5.69
CA PHE A 15 16.82 -9.38 -6.44
C PHE A 15 17.54 -8.35 -5.56
N TRP A 16 17.42 -8.46 -4.24
CA TRP A 16 18.04 -7.54 -3.28
C TRP A 16 19.35 -8.14 -2.74
N PRO A 17 20.49 -7.42 -2.70
CA PRO A 17 20.63 -5.98 -2.90
C PRO A 17 20.98 -5.47 -4.31
N ASP A 18 21.10 -6.37 -5.30
CA ASP A 18 21.57 -6.02 -6.65
C ASP A 18 20.66 -5.00 -7.35
N VAL A 19 19.35 -5.10 -7.14
CA VAL A 19 18.34 -4.13 -7.60
C VAL A 19 17.90 -3.25 -6.43
N LYS A 20 18.13 -1.94 -6.50
CA LYS A 20 17.76 -0.98 -5.45
C LYS A 20 16.27 -0.67 -5.35
N ILE A 21 15.52 -1.64 -4.84
CA ILE A 21 14.10 -1.51 -4.53
C ILE A 21 13.93 -0.63 -3.29
N LYS A 22 13.20 0.49 -3.41
CA LYS A 22 12.90 1.40 -2.29
C LYS A 22 11.45 1.41 -1.86
N TYR A 23 10.54 1.17 -2.81
CA TYR A 23 9.11 1.26 -2.60
C TYR A 23 8.40 0.10 -3.27
N ILE A 24 7.42 -0.47 -2.58
CA ILE A 24 6.44 -1.39 -3.15
C ILE A 24 5.10 -0.69 -3.14
N VAL A 25 4.54 -0.47 -4.33
CA VAL A 25 3.22 0.14 -4.51
C VAL A 25 2.20 -0.97 -4.72
N VAL A 26 1.31 -1.17 -3.75
CA VAL A 26 0.26 -2.19 -3.79
C VAL A 26 -1.04 -1.52 -4.23
N GLY A 27 -1.55 -1.94 -5.39
CA GLY A 27 -2.71 -1.31 -6.03
C GLY A 27 -2.34 -0.02 -6.77
N ASN A 28 -2.79 0.09 -8.02
CA ASN A 28 -2.71 1.31 -8.81
C ASN A 28 -4.12 1.88 -8.97
N GLU A 29 -4.37 3.11 -8.48
CA GLU A 29 -5.59 3.87 -8.75
C GLU A 29 -6.88 3.08 -8.44
N ILE A 30 -6.87 2.36 -7.32
CA ILE A 30 -8.06 1.64 -6.86
C ILE A 30 -9.08 2.65 -6.36
N SER A 31 -10.23 2.73 -7.03
CA SER A 31 -11.27 3.71 -6.73
C SER A 31 -12.62 3.02 -6.49
N PRO A 32 -13.38 3.44 -5.46
CA PRO A 32 -14.69 2.86 -5.12
C PRO A 32 -15.80 3.20 -6.13
N VAL A 33 -15.53 4.13 -7.05
CA VAL A 33 -16.53 4.64 -8.00
C VAL A 33 -16.17 4.35 -9.46
N THR A 34 -15.08 3.62 -9.71
CA THR A 34 -14.68 3.19 -11.05
C THR A 34 -14.84 1.68 -11.22
N ASP A 35 -14.37 1.16 -12.35
CA ASP A 35 -14.29 -0.26 -12.63
C ASP A 35 -13.41 -1.04 -11.64
N THR A 36 -12.50 -0.38 -10.89
CA THR A 36 -11.66 -1.02 -9.86
C THR A 36 -12.32 -1.11 -8.48
N SER A 37 -13.60 -0.73 -8.35
CA SER A 37 -14.34 -0.73 -7.08
C SER A 37 -14.34 -2.08 -6.37
N TYR A 38 -14.38 -3.19 -7.11
CA TYR A 38 -14.33 -4.55 -6.55
C TYR A 38 -12.99 -4.87 -5.85
N LEU A 39 -11.91 -4.12 -6.14
CA LEU A 39 -10.59 -4.30 -5.53
C LEU A 39 -10.43 -3.55 -4.20
N THR A 40 -11.32 -2.61 -3.89
CA THR A 40 -11.22 -1.75 -2.69
C THR A 40 -11.20 -2.55 -1.39
N SER A 41 -11.96 -3.64 -1.31
CA SER A 41 -12.02 -4.53 -0.14
C SER A 41 -10.76 -5.37 0.06
N PHE A 42 -9.98 -5.60 -1.01
CA PHE A 42 -8.76 -6.39 -0.98
C PHE A 42 -7.50 -5.55 -0.73
N LEU A 43 -7.56 -4.24 -1.00
CA LEU A 43 -6.40 -3.35 -0.95
C LEU A 43 -5.74 -3.33 0.44
N VAL A 44 -6.51 -3.02 1.49
CA VAL A 44 -5.96 -2.93 2.86
C VAL A 44 -5.39 -4.27 3.34
N PRO A 45 -6.10 -5.42 3.22
CA PRO A 45 -5.52 -6.72 3.54
C PRO A 45 -4.25 -7.04 2.75
N ALA A 46 -4.19 -6.71 1.45
CA ALA A 46 -3.01 -6.94 0.63
C ALA A 46 -1.81 -6.10 1.08
N MET A 47 -2.03 -4.82 1.35
CA MET A 47 -0.99 -3.91 1.87
C MET A 47 -0.41 -4.39 3.20
N VAL A 48 -1.27 -4.76 4.17
CA VAL A 48 -0.83 -5.27 5.47
C VAL A 48 -0.02 -6.56 5.32
N ASN A 49 -0.45 -7.46 4.44
CA ASN A 49 0.27 -8.71 4.20
C ASN A 49 1.65 -8.47 3.57
N ILE A 50 1.76 -7.56 2.60
CA ILE A 50 3.04 -7.21 1.98
C ILE A 50 3.96 -6.49 2.96
N TYR A 51 3.44 -5.53 3.74
CA TYR A 51 4.19 -4.86 4.81
C TYR A 51 4.81 -5.85 5.80
N ARG A 52 4.00 -6.80 6.28
CA ARG A 52 4.48 -7.84 7.20
C ARG A 52 5.49 -8.79 6.53
N ALA A 53 5.26 -9.19 5.29
CA ALA A 53 6.18 -10.05 4.55
C ALA A 53 7.55 -9.38 4.30
N VAL A 54 7.57 -8.08 4.01
CA VAL A 54 8.81 -7.28 3.88
C VAL A 54 9.53 -7.18 5.23
N GLY A 55 8.79 -6.94 6.32
CA GLY A 55 9.34 -6.93 7.67
C GLY A 55 9.97 -8.27 8.06
N GLU A 56 9.26 -9.38 7.84
CA GLU A 56 9.76 -10.74 8.09
C GLU A 56 10.95 -11.12 7.19
N ALA A 57 11.05 -10.53 5.99
CA ALA A 57 12.22 -10.70 5.12
C ALA A 57 13.45 -9.92 5.60
N GLY A 58 13.33 -9.09 6.65
CA GLY A 58 14.39 -8.25 7.19
C GLY A 58 14.60 -6.93 6.43
N LEU A 59 13.64 -6.54 5.59
CA LEU A 59 13.77 -5.41 4.65
C LEU A 59 12.96 -4.18 5.05
N GLY A 60 12.30 -4.21 6.22
CA GLY A 60 11.37 -3.17 6.65
C GLY A 60 11.98 -1.77 6.84
N ASN A 61 13.30 -1.68 7.02
CA ASN A 61 14.01 -0.39 7.14
C ASN A 61 14.42 0.18 5.77
N ASP A 62 14.57 -0.67 4.76
CA ASP A 62 15.08 -0.31 3.44
C ASP A 62 13.95 -0.12 2.42
N ILE A 63 12.87 -0.88 2.56
CA ILE A 63 11.77 -0.95 1.58
C ILE A 63 10.46 -0.52 2.24
N LYS A 64 9.88 0.56 1.72
CA LYS A 64 8.60 1.09 2.21
C LYS A 64 7.44 0.56 1.38
N VAL A 65 6.36 0.15 2.03
CA VAL A 65 5.12 -0.28 1.36
C VAL A 65 4.14 0.88 1.31
N SER A 66 3.61 1.17 0.13
CA SER A 66 2.65 2.25 -0.12
C SER A 66 1.55 1.79 -1.10
N THR A 67 0.62 2.67 -1.41
CA THR A 67 -0.39 2.48 -2.45
C THR A 67 -0.50 3.73 -3.30
N SER A 68 -0.88 3.59 -4.57
CA SER A 68 -1.19 4.72 -5.44
C SER A 68 -2.67 5.04 -5.33
N VAL A 69 -2.99 6.28 -4.99
CA VAL A 69 -4.36 6.76 -4.80
C VAL A 69 -4.74 7.70 -5.95
N ASP A 70 -5.94 7.48 -6.49
CA ASP A 70 -6.55 8.42 -7.42
C ASP A 70 -7.13 9.62 -6.63
N MET A 71 -6.97 10.82 -7.19
CA MET A 71 -7.52 12.08 -6.69
C MET A 71 -9.06 12.09 -6.68
N THR A 72 -9.74 11.16 -7.38
CA THR A 72 -11.19 10.93 -7.21
C THR A 72 -11.60 10.61 -5.77
N LEU A 73 -10.65 10.23 -4.91
CA LEU A 73 -10.86 10.02 -3.47
C LEU A 73 -10.87 11.32 -2.62
N ILE A 74 -10.49 12.46 -3.20
CA ILE A 74 -10.44 13.77 -2.51
C ILE A 74 -11.69 14.57 -2.87
N GLY A 75 -12.68 14.59 -1.97
CA GLY A 75 -13.99 15.21 -2.22
C GLY A 75 -13.97 16.75 -2.27
N ASN A 76 -13.05 17.41 -1.56
CA ASN A 76 -12.80 18.85 -1.67
C ASN A 76 -11.29 19.05 -1.73
N SER A 77 -10.76 19.86 -2.64
CA SER A 77 -9.31 20.08 -2.79
C SER A 77 -8.91 21.54 -2.61
N TYR A 78 -9.86 22.42 -2.29
CA TYR A 78 -9.61 23.85 -2.15
C TYR A 78 -10.35 24.50 -0.97
N PRO A 79 -9.67 25.36 -0.17
CA PRO A 79 -8.21 25.55 -0.14
C PRO A 79 -7.49 24.24 0.26
N PRO A 80 -6.18 24.07 -0.02
CA PRO A 80 -5.47 22.81 0.25
C PRO A 80 -5.57 22.34 1.71
N SER A 81 -5.76 23.27 2.66
CA SER A 81 -5.98 22.97 4.08
C SER A 81 -7.32 22.28 4.39
N GLN A 82 -8.27 22.29 3.45
CA GLN A 82 -9.59 21.66 3.57
C GLN A 82 -9.70 20.34 2.82
N GLY A 83 -8.59 19.80 2.28
CA GLY A 83 -8.60 18.51 1.60
C GLY A 83 -8.82 17.34 2.57
N PRO A 84 -10.00 16.69 2.61
CA PRO A 84 -10.16 15.53 3.46
C PRO A 84 -9.41 14.36 2.84
N LEU A 85 -8.56 13.70 3.62
CA LEU A 85 -8.04 12.39 3.22
C LEU A 85 -9.21 11.41 3.13
N GLY A 86 -9.37 10.74 1.98
CA GLY A 86 -10.40 9.73 1.80
C GLY A 86 -10.33 8.65 2.88
N THR A 87 -11.49 8.17 3.34
CA THR A 87 -11.64 7.23 4.47
C THR A 87 -10.74 5.99 4.37
N MET A 88 -10.43 5.52 3.16
CA MET A 88 -9.51 4.39 2.92
C MET A 88 -8.06 4.69 3.35
N LEU A 89 -7.55 5.90 3.06
CA LEU A 89 -6.22 6.34 3.49
C LEU A 89 -6.15 6.50 5.02
N CYS A 90 -7.23 7.02 5.62
CA CYS A 90 -7.32 7.21 7.06
C CYS A 90 -7.31 5.88 7.83
N GLY A 91 -8.04 4.86 7.34
CA GLY A 91 -8.02 3.51 7.91
C GLY A 91 -6.66 2.80 7.78
N LEU A 92 -5.90 3.09 6.73
CA LEU A 92 -4.55 2.54 6.53
C LEU A 92 -3.54 3.14 7.51
N LEU A 93 -3.57 4.47 7.71
CA LEU A 93 -2.69 5.18 8.65
C LEU A 93 -2.89 4.70 10.09
N ILE A 94 -4.14 4.52 10.53
CA ILE A 94 -4.46 4.04 11.87
C ILE A 94 -3.92 2.62 12.11
N ARG A 95 -3.98 1.74 11.10
CA ARG A 95 -3.50 0.35 11.23
C ARG A 95 -1.99 0.22 11.20
N LEU A 96 -1.27 1.12 10.52
CA LEU A 96 0.19 1.08 10.44
C LEU A 96 0.90 1.79 11.60
N LEU A 97 0.28 2.82 12.18
CA LEU A 97 0.85 3.59 13.31
C LEU A 97 0.52 2.98 14.69
N GLY A 98 -0.39 2.02 14.76
CA GLY A 98 -0.83 1.37 16.00
C GLY A 98 -0.18 0.02 16.32
N SER A 99 0.94 -0.33 15.66
CA SER A 99 1.67 -1.61 15.84
C SER A 99 3.10 -1.39 16.29
#